data_AF-A0A8T3VS36-F1
#
_entry.id   AF-A0A8T3VS36-F1
#
_cell.length_a   1.000
_cell.length_b   1.000
_cell.length_c   1.000
_cell.angle_alpha   90.00
_cell.angle_beta   90.00
_cell.angle_gamma   90.00
#
_symmetry.space_group_name_H-M   'P 1'
#
loop_
_entity.id
_entity.type
_entity.pdbx_description
1 polymer ?
#
loop_
_entity_poly.entity_id
_entity_poly.type
_entity_poly.pdbx_seq_one_letter_code
_entity_poly.pdbx_strand_id
1 'polypeptide(L)'
;MSDIPFNSPKAVCTASQIRSKLEQLLKKMLGEERLVGPLDPYVVRAYEAGKIDEATKDEFVHIAMYCDKVLLSSDFTEIPPLKKLTEWSKMIDELR
;
A
#
# COMPACT_ATOMS: atom_id res chain seq x y z
N MET A 1 11.84 -25.92 17.27
CA MET A 1 11.28 -24.81 18.07
C MET A 1 10.77 -23.78 17.08
N SER A 2 9.53 -23.30 17.27
CA SER A 2 8.82 -22.44 16.32
C SER A 2 9.24 -20.99 16.59
N ASP A 3 10.22 -20.50 15.84
CA ASP A 3 10.68 -19.11 15.98
C ASP A 3 9.70 -18.19 15.24
N ILE A 4 9.08 -17.33 16.03
CA ILE A 4 7.95 -16.46 15.70
C ILE A 4 8.29 -15.61 14.46
N PRO A 5 7.38 -15.45 13.47
CA PRO A 5 7.61 -14.65 12.27
C PRO A 5 7.47 -13.17 12.63
N PHE A 6 8.43 -12.64 13.40
CA PHE A 6 8.47 -11.22 13.69
C PHE A 6 8.59 -10.46 12.36
N ASN A 7 7.57 -9.69 12.00
CA ASN A 7 7.68 -8.70 10.93
C ASN A 7 8.96 -7.92 11.19
N SER A 8 9.99 -8.15 10.37
CA SER A 8 11.26 -7.47 10.53
C SER A 8 10.96 -5.97 10.67
N PRO A 9 11.50 -5.26 11.67
CA PRO A 9 11.24 -3.83 11.84
C PRO A 9 11.40 -3.02 10.55
N LYS A 10 12.27 -3.50 9.65
CA LYS A 10 12.44 -2.98 8.28
C LYS A 10 11.19 -3.16 7.41
N ALA A 11 10.59 -4.36 7.39
CA ALA A 11 9.38 -4.64 6.62
C ALA A 11 8.19 -3.77 7.09
N VAL A 12 8.00 -3.65 8.40
CA VAL A 12 6.97 -2.78 9.00
C VAL A 12 7.20 -1.32 8.61
N CYS A 13 8.46 -0.85 8.71
CA CYS A 13 8.81 0.51 8.34
C CYS A 13 8.56 0.78 6.84
N THR A 14 9.00 -0.12 5.96
CA THR A 14 8.79 0.02 4.51
C THR A 14 7.31 -0.01 4.14
N ALA A 15 6.54 -0.94 4.69
CA ALA A 15 5.09 -0.98 4.49
C ALA A 15 4.41 0.31 4.99
N SER A 16 4.80 0.83 6.16
CA SER A 16 4.27 2.10 6.70
C SER A 16 4.56 3.28 5.78
N GLN A 17 5.77 3.35 5.21
CA GLN A 17 6.17 4.41 4.27
C GLN A 17 5.37 4.33 2.97
N ILE A 18 5.28 3.15 2.36
CA ILE A 18 4.51 2.95 1.11
C ILE A 18 3.03 3.25 1.35
N ARG A 19 2.45 2.73 2.44
CA ARG A 19 1.05 3.02 2.83
C ARG A 19 0.81 4.51 2.99
N SER A 20 1.71 5.23 3.66
CA SER A 20 1.58 6.68 3.86
C SER A 20 1.61 7.46 2.55
N LYS A 21 2.46 7.05 1.59
CA LYS A 21 2.49 7.66 0.26
C LYS A 21 1.18 7.42 -0.50
N LEU A 22 0.70 6.18 -0.52
CA LEU A 22 -0.54 5.82 -1.19
C LEU A 22 -1.74 6.58 -0.57
N GLU A 23 -1.80 6.65 0.76
CA GLU A 23 -2.82 7.42 1.47
C GLU A 23 -2.81 8.91 1.07
N GLN A 24 -1.62 9.54 1.03
CA GLN A 24 -1.50 10.94 0.61
C GLN A 24 -1.95 11.17 -0.84
N LEU A 25 -1.60 10.24 -1.75
CA LEU A 25 -2.02 10.30 -3.14
C LEU A 25 -3.55 10.20 -3.26
N LEU A 26 -4.15 9.21 -2.61
CA LEU A 26 -5.59 8.97 -2.64
C LEU A 26 -6.38 10.13 -2.03
N LYS A 27 -5.92 10.72 -0.92
CA LYS A 27 -6.50 11.95 -0.35
C LYS A 27 -6.56 13.08 -1.36
N LYS A 28 -5.45 13.32 -2.08
CA LYS A 28 -5.37 14.35 -3.11
C LYS A 28 -6.28 14.04 -4.30
N MET A 29 -6.30 12.80 -4.78
CA MET A 29 -7.13 12.38 -5.92
C MET A 29 -8.63 12.47 -5.65
N LEU A 30 -9.04 12.13 -4.42
CA LEU A 30 -10.44 12.10 -4.00
C LEU A 30 -10.92 13.40 -3.36
N GLY A 31 -10.00 14.32 -3.02
CA GLY A 31 -10.33 15.56 -2.32
C GLY A 31 -10.75 15.33 -0.86
N GLU A 32 -10.21 14.29 -0.21
CA GLU A 32 -10.57 13.92 1.16
C GLU A 32 -9.50 14.36 2.17
N GLU A 33 -9.92 14.96 3.28
CA GLU A 33 -9.00 15.33 4.37
C GLU A 33 -8.44 14.10 5.09
N ARG A 34 -9.24 13.03 5.18
CA ARG A 34 -8.90 11.82 5.94
C ARG A 34 -9.47 10.57 5.29
N LEU A 35 -8.64 9.52 5.18
CA LEU A 35 -9.06 8.16 4.85
C LEU A 35 -9.03 7.35 6.14
N VAL A 36 -10.07 6.56 6.40
CA VAL A 36 -10.21 5.75 7.62
C VAL A 36 -10.40 4.30 7.24
N GLY A 37 -9.55 3.44 7.80
CA GLY A 37 -9.59 2.00 7.52
C GLY A 37 -8.61 1.58 6.42
N PRO A 38 -8.89 0.46 5.73
CA PRO A 38 -8.02 -0.07 4.69
C PRO A 38 -8.08 0.81 3.43
N LEU A 39 -7.01 0.79 2.63
CA LEU A 39 -6.88 1.70 1.48
C LEU A 39 -7.53 1.16 0.19
N ASP A 40 -7.78 -0.14 0.08
CA ASP A 40 -8.33 -0.75 -1.15
C ASP A 40 -9.68 -0.15 -1.60
N PRO A 41 -10.64 0.22 -0.73
CA PRO A 41 -11.91 0.80 -1.20
C PRO A 41 -11.69 2.20 -1.79
N TYR A 42 -10.69 2.93 -1.30
CA TYR A 42 -10.34 4.26 -1.81
C TYR A 42 -9.64 4.18 -3.16
N VAL A 43 -8.84 3.13 -3.39
CA VAL A 43 -8.26 2.84 -4.71
C VAL A 43 -9.36 2.55 -5.73
N VAL A 44 -10.33 1.69 -5.38
CA VAL A 44 -11.47 1.38 -6.26
C VAL A 44 -12.26 2.64 -6.59
N ARG A 45 -12.53 3.50 -5.60
CA ARG A 45 -13.20 4.78 -5.82
C ARG A 45 -12.41 5.73 -6.73
N ALA A 46 -11.08 5.76 -6.62
CA ALA A 46 -10.24 6.58 -7.51
C ALA A 46 -10.33 6.10 -8.97
N TYR A 47 -10.41 4.79 -9.18
CA TYR A 47 -10.66 4.19 -10.50
C TYR A 47 -12.06 4.51 -11.03
N GLU A 48 -13.10 4.33 -10.22
CA GLU A 48 -14.49 4.67 -10.59
C GLU A 48 -14.66 6.16 -10.94
N ALA A 49 -13.87 7.04 -10.32
CA ALA A 49 -13.81 8.47 -10.62
C ALA A 49 -12.93 8.82 -11.85
N GLY A 50 -12.37 7.82 -12.53
CA GLY A 50 -11.51 8.00 -13.70
C GLY A 50 -10.17 8.67 -13.42
N LYS A 51 -9.68 8.61 -12.16
CA LYS A 51 -8.39 9.23 -11.75
C LYS A 51 -7.18 8.36 -12.06
N ILE A 52 -7.39 7.05 -12.20
CA ILE A 52 -6.36 6.04 -12.49
C ILE A 52 -6.95 5.00 -13.46
N ASP A 53 -6.09 4.32 -14.21
CA ASP A 53 -6.49 3.21 -15.09
C ASP A 53 -6.63 1.88 -14.33
N GLU A 54 -7.13 0.86 -15.02
CA GLU A 54 -7.38 -0.46 -14.43
C GLU A 54 -6.10 -1.14 -13.96
N ALA A 55 -5.00 -1.03 -14.73
CA ALA A 55 -3.71 -1.60 -14.38
C ALA A 55 -3.15 -0.98 -13.09
N THR A 56 -3.25 0.35 -12.95
CA THR A 56 -2.86 1.08 -11.74
C THR A 56 -3.74 0.69 -10.56
N LYS A 57 -5.06 0.54 -10.77
CA LYS A 57 -6.00 0.08 -9.74
C LYS A 57 -5.58 -1.29 -9.20
N ASP A 58 -5.29 -2.25 -10.07
CA ASP A 58 -4.90 -3.61 -9.66
C ASP A 58 -3.64 -3.62 -8.80
N GLU A 59 -2.60 -2.88 -9.23
CA GLU A 59 -1.37 -2.76 -8.44
C GLU A 59 -1.58 -2.00 -7.13
N PHE A 60 -2.37 -0.92 -7.13
CA PHE A 60 -2.63 -0.15 -5.92
C PHE A 60 -3.45 -0.93 -4.88
N VAL A 61 -4.41 -1.76 -5.32
CA VAL A 61 -5.11 -2.71 -4.45
C VAL A 61 -4.12 -3.72 -3.86
N HIS A 62 -3.23 -4.27 -4.68
CA HIS A 62 -2.20 -5.20 -4.20
C HIS A 62 -1.29 -4.54 -3.14
N ILE A 63 -0.86 -3.30 -3.39
CA ILE A 63 -0.05 -2.52 -2.45
C ILE A 63 -0.81 -2.30 -1.14
N ALA A 64 -2.08 -1.87 -1.21
CA ALA A 64 -2.91 -1.64 -0.03
C ALA A 64 -3.03 -2.91 0.82
N MET A 65 -3.38 -4.03 0.19
CA MET A 65 -3.50 -5.32 0.86
C MET A 65 -2.17 -5.80 1.46
N TYR A 66 -1.05 -5.61 0.75
CA TYR A 66 0.28 -5.94 1.27
C TYR A 66 0.58 -5.12 2.53
N CYS A 67 0.39 -3.81 2.47
CA CYS A 67 0.63 -2.92 3.60
C CYS A 67 -0.22 -3.31 4.81
N ASP A 68 -1.52 -3.54 4.61
CA ASP A 68 -2.42 -3.91 5.70
C ASP A 68 -2.06 -5.29 6.28
N LYS A 69 -1.69 -6.28 5.46
CA LYS A 69 -1.19 -7.58 5.93
C LYS A 69 0.07 -7.45 6.77
N VAL A 70 1.06 -6.67 6.33
CA VAL A 70 2.31 -6.47 7.08
C VAL A 70 2.08 -5.71 8.39
N LEU A 71 1.14 -4.77 8.42
CA LEU A 71 0.91 -3.93 9.60
C LEU A 71 -0.02 -4.59 10.63
N LEU A 72 -0.92 -5.48 10.19
CA LEU A 72 -1.93 -6.11 11.06
C LEU A 72 -1.61 -7.57 11.42
N SER A 73 -0.83 -8.29 10.61
CA SER A 73 -0.43 -9.66 10.91
C SER A 73 0.79 -9.68 11.82
N SER A 74 0.82 -10.58 12.81
CA SER A 74 2.02 -10.90 13.58
C SER A 74 2.91 -11.93 12.89
N ASP A 75 2.42 -12.58 11.82
CA ASP A 75 3.03 -13.74 11.17
C ASP A 75 3.26 -13.49 9.67
N PHE A 76 3.95 -12.40 9.32
CA PHE A 76 4.24 -12.11 7.91
C PHE A 76 5.57 -12.72 7.47
N THR A 77 5.50 -13.88 6.81
CA THR A 77 6.68 -14.66 6.37
C THR A 77 7.20 -14.28 4.98
N GLU A 78 6.44 -13.54 4.17
CA GLU A 78 6.75 -13.31 2.75
C GLU A 78 6.99 -11.84 2.42
N ILE A 79 8.21 -11.35 2.65
CA ILE A 79 8.60 -9.99 2.25
C ILE A 79 8.87 -9.97 0.73
N PRO A 80 8.18 -9.11 -0.05
CA PRO A 80 8.48 -8.92 -1.46
C PRO A 80 9.94 -8.50 -1.67
N PRO A 81 10.56 -8.86 -2.81
CA PRO A 81 11.91 -8.40 -3.13
C PRO A 81 12.00 -6.88 -3.09
N LEU A 82 13.14 -6.34 -2.62
CA LEU A 82 13.39 -4.89 -2.54
C LEU A 82 13.09 -4.16 -3.85
N LYS A 83 13.38 -4.80 -5.00
CA LYS A 83 13.08 -4.27 -6.33
C LYS A 83 11.59 -3.95 -6.50
N LYS A 84 10.70 -4.88 -6.10
CA LYS A 84 9.24 -4.70 -6.19
C LYS A 84 8.75 -3.58 -5.27
N LEU A 85 9.28 -3.52 -4.05
CA LEU A 85 8.96 -2.43 -3.10
C LEU A 85 9.39 -1.05 -3.63
N THR A 86 10.53 -1.00 -4.33
CA THR A 86 11.03 0.21 -4.97
C THR A 86 10.16 0.62 -6.16
N GLU A 87 9.73 -0.35 -6.98
CA GLU A 87 8.82 -0.12 -8.11
C GLU A 87 7.48 0.45 -7.62
N TRP A 88 6.88 -0.15 -6.58
CA TRP A 88 5.65 0.37 -5.97
C TRP A 88 5.80 1.80 -5.45
N SER A 89 6.89 2.10 -4.74
CA SER A 89 7.13 3.47 -4.29
C SER A 89 7.23 4.45 -5.47
N LYS A 90 7.92 4.08 -6.55
CA LYS A 90 8.07 4.94 -7.72
C LYS A 90 6.74 5.17 -8.43
N MET A 91 5.95 4.12 -8.63
CA MET A 91 4.62 4.24 -9.25
C MET A 91 3.73 5.24 -8.49
N ILE A 92 3.75 5.21 -7.15
CA ILE A 92 2.97 6.16 -6.33
C ILE A 92 3.52 7.59 -6.47
N ASP A 93 4.85 7.75 -6.48
CA ASP A 93 5.49 9.07 -6.59
C ASP A 93 5.28 9.72 -7.98
N GLU A 94 5.20 8.93 -9.05
CA GLU A 94 5.01 9.40 -10.44
C GLU A 94 3.59 9.91 -10.72
N LEU A 95 2.59 9.44 -9.96
CA LEU A 95 1.18 9.85 -10.09
C LEU A 95 0.81 11.10 -9.28
N ARG A 96 1.79 11.68 -8.56
CA ARG A 96 1.56 12.69 -7.52
C ARG A 96 1.38 14.12 -8.03
#